data_AF-A0AAW2RGS0-F1
#
_entry.id   AF-A0AAW2RGS0-F1
#
_cell.length_a   1.000
_cell.length_b   1.000
_cell.length_c   1.000
_cell.angle_alpha   90.00
_cell.angle_beta   90.00
_cell.angle_gamma   90.00
#
_symmetry.space_group_name_H-M   'P 1'
#
loop_
_entity.id
_entity.type
_entity.pdbx_description
1 polymer ?
#
loop_
_entity_poly.entity_id
_entity_poly.type
_entity_poly.pdbx_seq_one_letter_code
_entity_poly.pdbx_strand_id
1 'polypeptide(L)'
;MHKLDSMMMKNVRSAAINADCVVVVVDSCKPPQKIDEVLEEGVGDLKDNLPTLLVLNKKDLIKPGEIAKKIEWYEKFTDVDEVIPVSAKYGHGVDDVKDWILSKLPCGPAYYPKDITSEHPERFFVAEIVREKIFMQYRNEVPYACQVNTVSYKSRPNAKDFIQVEIVVEKNSQKIILIGKEGKALKLLATAARLDIEDFLQKKVFLEIEVKVKENWRQNEGLLKHYGYGGQIQAL
;
A
#
# COMPACT_ATOMS: atom_id res chain seq x y z
N MET A 1 -3.84 15.80 13.47
CA MET A 1 -3.15 14.64 12.86
C MET A 1 -3.51 13.41 13.68
N HIS A 2 -4.01 12.35 13.06
CA HIS A 2 -4.39 11.13 13.79
C HIS A 2 -3.13 10.36 14.23
N LYS A 3 -3.20 9.64 15.36
CA LYS A 3 -2.08 8.82 15.84
C LYS A 3 -1.63 7.78 14.79
N LEU A 4 -2.58 7.24 14.02
CA LEU A 4 -2.31 6.40 12.85
C LEU A 4 -1.34 7.07 11.87
N ASP A 5 -1.61 8.31 11.46
CA ASP A 5 -0.77 9.06 10.52
C ASP A 5 0.66 9.20 11.06
N SER A 6 0.80 9.53 12.34
CA SER A 6 2.12 9.65 12.99
C SER A 6 2.85 8.31 13.04
N MET A 7 2.15 7.19 13.26
CA MET A 7 2.76 5.85 13.23
C MET A 7 3.16 5.43 11.83
N MET A 8 2.35 5.74 10.81
CA MET A 8 2.69 5.50 9.41
C MET A 8 3.96 6.28 9.02
N MET A 9 4.03 7.57 9.36
CA MET A 9 5.23 8.38 9.11
C MET A 9 6.46 7.88 9.86
N LYS A 10 6.30 7.35 11.07
CA LYS A 10 7.40 6.71 11.80
C LYS A 10 7.93 5.49 11.04
N ASN A 11 7.05 4.66 10.48
CA ASN A 11 7.47 3.49 9.71
C ASN A 11 8.22 3.89 8.43
N VAL A 12 7.78 4.95 7.74
CA VAL A 12 8.50 5.50 6.59
C VAL A 12 9.92 5.91 6.99
N ARG A 13 10.07 6.68 8.07
CA ARG A 13 11.39 7.11 8.58
C ARG A 13 12.27 5.92 9.01
N SER A 14 11.68 4.91 9.64
CA SER A 14 12.43 3.71 10.04
C SER A 14 12.92 2.89 8.84
N ALA A 15 12.12 2.82 7.76
CA ALA A 15 12.53 2.14 6.53
C ALA A 15 13.65 2.91 5.81
N ALA A 16 13.62 4.24 5.85
CA ALA A 16 14.63 5.10 5.25
C ALA A 16 16.04 4.96 5.85
N ILE A 17 16.16 4.69 7.16
CA ILE A 17 17.44 4.66 7.88
C ILE A 17 18.43 3.63 7.29
N ASN A 18 17.93 2.50 6.79
CA ASN A 18 18.77 1.40 6.26
C ASN A 18 18.59 1.20 4.75
N ALA A 19 18.04 2.19 4.05
CA ALA A 19 17.87 2.10 2.61
C ALA A 19 19.24 2.31 1.91
N ASP A 20 19.51 1.56 0.84
CA ASP A 20 20.69 1.78 -0.03
C ASP A 20 20.42 2.87 -1.08
N CYS A 21 19.15 3.05 -1.47
CA CYS A 21 18.69 4.08 -2.40
C CYS A 21 17.22 4.41 -2.14
N VAL A 22 16.77 5.58 -2.59
CA VAL A 22 15.39 6.06 -2.43
C VAL A 22 14.74 6.24 -3.80
N VAL A 23 13.50 5.78 -3.95
CA VAL A 23 12.68 6.00 -5.15
C VAL A 23 11.49 6.87 -4.78
N VAL A 24 11.48 8.09 -5.30
CA VAL A 24 10.38 9.05 -5.09
C VAL A 24 9.44 8.96 -6.30
N VAL A 25 8.18 8.62 -6.06
CA VAL A 25 7.19 8.53 -7.14
C VAL A 25 6.28 9.75 -7.11
N VAL A 26 6.20 10.47 -8.23
CA VAL A 26 5.28 11.61 -8.39
C VAL A 26 4.30 11.36 -9.54
N ASP A 27 3.12 11.97 -9.42
CA ASP A 27 2.10 11.92 -10.45
C ASP A 27 2.43 12.93 -11.55
N SER A 28 2.81 12.43 -12.72
CA SER A 28 3.18 13.29 -13.85
C SER A 28 2.03 14.19 -14.25
N CYS A 29 0.76 13.88 -13.97
CA CYS A 29 -0.38 14.70 -14.39
C CYS A 29 -0.45 16.02 -13.60
N LYS A 30 0.18 16.08 -12.42
CA LYS A 30 0.18 17.26 -11.57
C LYS A 30 1.26 18.25 -12.01
N PRO A 31 1.10 19.55 -11.71
CA PRO A 31 2.18 20.52 -11.87
C PRO A 31 3.43 20.08 -11.10
N PRO A 32 4.63 20.31 -11.61
CA PRO A 32 5.87 20.05 -10.87
C PRO A 32 5.87 20.81 -9.54
N GLN A 33 6.36 20.14 -8.50
CA GLN A 33 6.47 20.66 -7.15
C GLN A 33 7.81 20.26 -6.58
N LYS A 34 8.36 21.09 -5.70
CA LYS A 34 9.56 20.73 -4.95
C LYS A 34 9.24 19.53 -4.06
N ILE A 35 10.12 18.54 -4.07
CA ILE A 35 9.97 17.32 -3.27
C ILE A 35 10.81 17.36 -2.00
N ASP A 36 11.57 18.45 -1.79
CA ASP A 36 12.46 18.65 -0.65
C ASP A 36 11.72 18.38 0.68
N GLU A 37 10.53 18.97 0.86
CA GLU A 37 9.70 18.75 2.05
C GLU A 37 9.26 17.28 2.21
N VAL A 38 8.97 16.58 1.12
CA VAL A 38 8.55 15.17 1.15
C VAL A 38 9.73 14.27 1.51
N LEU A 39 10.91 14.59 1.00
CA LEU A 39 12.16 13.91 1.33
C LEU A 39 12.56 14.16 2.79
N GLU A 40 12.49 15.40 3.26
CA GLU A 40 12.74 15.76 4.66
C GLU A 40 11.75 15.07 5.61
N GLU A 41 10.46 15.04 5.28
CA GLU A 41 9.44 14.42 6.13
C GLU A 41 9.56 12.90 6.20
N GLY A 42 9.82 12.26 5.05
CA GLY A 42 9.85 10.81 4.90
C GLY A 42 11.19 10.21 5.28
N VAL A 43 12.28 10.81 4.80
CA VAL A 43 13.63 10.26 4.84
C VAL A 43 14.49 10.95 5.92
N GLY A 44 14.11 12.16 6.34
CA GLY A 44 14.79 12.93 7.40
C GLY A 44 16.05 13.62 6.92
N ASP A 45 16.80 14.21 7.86
CA ASP A 45 18.18 14.64 7.66
C ASP A 45 19.05 13.38 7.51
N LEU A 46 18.94 12.71 6.37
CA LEU A 46 19.86 11.63 6.01
C LEU A 46 21.26 12.21 6.04
N LYS A 47 22.10 11.63 6.91
CA LYS A 47 23.45 12.11 7.19
C LYS A 47 24.41 11.99 5.99
N ASP A 48 24.00 11.30 4.94
CA ASP A 48 24.81 10.97 3.77
C ASP A 48 23.94 11.03 2.49
N ASN A 49 24.53 11.47 1.38
CA ASN A 49 23.89 11.58 0.05
C ASN A 49 23.40 10.21 -0.45
N LEU A 50 22.20 9.81 -0.02
CA LEU A 50 21.56 8.58 -0.49
C LEU A 50 21.13 8.73 -1.95
N PRO A 51 21.52 7.79 -2.84
CA PRO A 51 21.11 7.83 -4.23
C PRO A 51 19.59 7.92 -4.33
N THR A 52 19.10 8.95 -4.99
CA THR A 52 17.67 9.27 -5.07
C THR A 52 17.22 9.32 -6.52
N LEU A 53 16.26 8.46 -6.87
CA LEU A 53 15.61 8.41 -8.16
C LEU A 53 14.23 9.05 -8.07
N LEU A 54 13.95 9.99 -8.97
CA LEU A 54 12.61 10.54 -9.16
C LEU A 54 11.89 9.82 -10.31
N VAL A 55 10.76 9.20 -10.00
CA VAL A 55 9.92 8.48 -10.96
C VAL A 55 8.68 9.31 -11.29
N LEU A 56 8.62 9.81 -12.52
CA LEU A 56 7.44 10.50 -13.06
C LEU A 56 6.43 9.46 -13.57
N ASN A 57 5.52 9.01 -12.72
CA ASN A 57 4.54 7.97 -13.07
C ASN A 57 3.33 8.54 -13.82
N LYS A 58 2.60 7.69 -14.54
CA LYS A 58 1.44 8.02 -15.41
C LYS A 58 1.81 8.83 -16.66
N LYS A 59 3.00 8.60 -17.24
CA LYS A 59 3.41 9.26 -18.48
C LYS A 59 2.45 9.00 -19.66
N ASP A 60 1.72 7.89 -19.62
CA ASP A 60 0.71 7.52 -20.63
C ASP A 60 -0.47 8.49 -20.72
N LEU A 61 -0.69 9.33 -19.71
CA LEU A 61 -1.77 10.31 -19.67
C LEU A 61 -1.35 11.69 -20.19
N ILE A 62 -0.11 11.85 -20.65
CA ILE A 62 0.52 13.15 -20.92
C ILE A 62 1.20 13.14 -22.29
N LYS A 63 1.23 14.31 -22.92
CA LYS A 63 1.88 14.48 -24.22
C LYS A 63 3.42 14.42 -24.07
N PRO A 64 4.15 13.83 -25.05
CA PRO A 64 5.61 13.75 -25.01
C PRO A 64 6.33 15.10 -24.82
N GLY A 65 5.82 16.19 -25.40
CA GLY A 65 6.41 17.51 -25.21
C GLY A 65 6.21 18.10 -23.80
N GLU A 66 5.18 17.66 -23.09
CA GLU A 66 4.93 18.10 -21.71
C GLU A 66 5.77 17.32 -20.71
N ILE A 67 5.98 16.01 -20.91
CA ILE A 67 6.84 15.22 -20.02
C ILE A 67 8.29 15.71 -20.07
N ALA A 68 8.81 16.06 -21.26
CA ALA A 68 10.17 16.60 -21.41
C ALA A 68 10.38 17.88 -20.58
N LYS A 69 9.42 18.82 -20.63
CA LYS A 69 9.47 20.04 -19.82
C LYS A 69 9.45 19.78 -18.31
N LYS A 70 8.77 18.71 -17.88
CA LYS A 70 8.74 18.33 -16.46
C LYS A 70 10.05 17.71 -16.02
N ILE A 71 10.66 16.87 -16.86
CA ILE A 71 11.99 16.32 -16.61
C ILE A 71 13.00 17.46 -16.44
N GLU A 72 13.08 18.38 -17.41
CA GLU A 72 13.96 19.55 -17.34
C GLU A 72 13.73 20.39 -16.07
N TRP A 73 12.46 20.53 -15.65
CA TRP A 73 12.14 21.25 -14.42
C TRP A 73 12.69 20.53 -13.19
N TYR A 74 12.46 19.22 -13.06
CA TYR A 74 12.93 18.46 -11.91
C TYR A 74 14.47 18.39 -11.86
N GLU A 75 15.13 18.13 -12.99
CA GLU A 75 16.60 18.15 -13.07
C GLU A 75 17.21 19.49 -12.66
N LYS A 76 16.48 20.60 -12.87
CA LYS A 76 16.96 21.95 -12.53
C LYS A 76 16.66 22.37 -11.09
N PHE A 77 15.53 21.91 -10.52
CA PHE A 77 14.98 22.46 -9.29
C PHE A 77 14.90 21.46 -8.12
N THR A 78 15.31 20.21 -8.34
CA THR A 78 15.38 19.17 -7.28
C THR A 78 16.74 18.51 -7.30
N ASP A 79 17.24 18.15 -6.10
CA ASP A 79 18.52 17.47 -5.92
C ASP A 79 18.28 15.95 -5.93
N VAL A 80 18.30 15.36 -7.13
CA VAL A 80 18.12 13.92 -7.35
C VAL A 80 19.14 13.41 -8.36
N ASP A 81 19.56 12.15 -8.25
CA ASP A 81 20.52 11.54 -9.17
C ASP A 81 19.97 11.42 -10.59
N GLU A 82 18.68 11.06 -10.71
CA GLU A 82 18.06 10.75 -12.00
C GLU A 82 16.54 10.96 -11.96
N VAL A 83 15.97 11.27 -13.13
CA VAL A 83 14.53 11.43 -13.34
C VAL A 83 14.06 10.49 -14.45
N ILE A 84 13.26 9.46 -14.12
CA ILE A 84 12.77 8.47 -15.09
C ILE A 84 11.24 8.58 -15.24
N PRO A 85 10.74 8.89 -16.45
CA PRO A 85 9.31 8.85 -16.72
C PRO A 85 8.81 7.43 -16.97
N VAL A 86 7.78 7.03 -16.23
CA VAL A 86 7.19 5.69 -16.33
C VAL A 86 5.68 5.69 -16.55
N SER A 87 5.20 4.60 -17.13
CA SER A 87 3.80 4.18 -16.98
C SER A 87 3.80 2.86 -16.24
N ALA A 88 3.61 2.89 -14.92
CA ALA A 88 3.54 1.67 -14.12
C ALA A 88 2.40 0.75 -14.56
N LYS A 89 1.32 1.33 -15.12
CA LYS A 89 0.16 0.57 -15.62
C LYS A 89 0.50 -0.27 -16.86
N TYR A 90 1.32 0.25 -17.77
CA TYR A 90 1.67 -0.42 -19.02
C TYR A 90 3.11 -0.97 -19.03
N GLY A 91 3.85 -0.86 -17.92
CA GLY A 91 5.23 -1.32 -17.79
C GLY A 91 6.29 -0.43 -18.45
N HIS A 92 5.89 0.67 -19.11
CA HIS A 92 6.85 1.50 -19.85
C HIS A 92 7.84 2.19 -18.91
N GLY A 93 9.14 1.94 -19.07
CA GLY A 93 10.22 2.52 -18.27
C GLY A 93 10.40 1.88 -16.89
N VAL A 94 9.66 0.82 -16.57
CA VAL A 94 9.81 0.10 -15.29
C VAL A 94 11.14 -0.66 -15.25
N ASP A 95 11.59 -1.20 -16.40
CA ASP A 95 12.90 -1.84 -16.49
C ASP A 95 14.04 -0.84 -16.29
N ASP A 96 13.93 0.39 -16.81
CA ASP A 96 14.92 1.45 -16.59
C ASP A 96 15.06 1.78 -15.09
N VAL A 97 13.94 1.86 -14.36
CA VAL A 97 13.93 2.04 -12.91
C VAL A 97 14.61 0.87 -12.20
N LYS A 98 14.34 -0.36 -12.62
CA LYS A 98 14.96 -1.56 -12.05
C LYS A 98 16.47 -1.57 -12.28
N ASP A 99 16.91 -1.25 -13.49
CA ASP A 99 18.32 -1.21 -13.85
C ASP A 99 19.06 -0.10 -13.07
N TRP A 100 18.41 1.05 -12.89
CA TRP A 100 18.94 2.10 -12.03
C TRP A 100 19.12 1.63 -10.58
N ILE A 101 18.09 1.01 -9.98
CA ILE A 101 18.17 0.48 -8.62
C ILE A 101 19.33 -0.51 -8.51
N LEU A 102 19.43 -1.47 -9.44
CA LEU A 102 20.51 -2.46 -9.46
C LEU A 102 21.90 -1.81 -9.55
N SER A 103 22.04 -0.69 -10.25
CA SER A 103 23.31 0.04 -10.36
C SER A 103 23.76 0.73 -9.06
N LYS A 104 22.83 1.00 -8.14
CA LYS A 104 23.10 1.68 -6.86
C LYS A 104 23.27 0.71 -5.69
N LEU A 105 22.76 -0.52 -5.81
CA LEU A 105 22.83 -1.51 -4.74
C LEU A 105 24.26 -2.05 -4.55
N PRO A 106 24.73 -2.21 -3.29
CA PRO A 106 26.00 -2.85 -3.00
C PRO A 106 25.94 -4.35 -3.30
N CYS A 107 27.08 -4.94 -3.68
CA CYS A 107 27.20 -6.39 -3.76
C CYS A 107 27.11 -7.02 -2.37
N GLY A 108 26.22 -8.00 -2.19
CA GLY A 108 26.00 -8.65 -0.90
C GLY A 108 25.40 -10.05 -1.03
N PRO A 109 25.32 -10.81 0.08
CA PRO A 109 24.63 -12.09 0.08
C PRO A 109 23.13 -11.90 -0.18
N ALA A 110 22.48 -12.93 -0.72
CA ALA A 110 21.03 -12.94 -0.80
C ALA A 110 20.45 -13.03 0.63
N TYR A 111 19.72 -11.99 1.04
CA TYR A 111 19.01 -11.98 2.33
C TYR A 111 17.80 -12.91 2.35
N TYR A 112 17.23 -13.20 1.18
CA TYR A 112 16.02 -14.00 1.03
C TYR A 112 16.20 -15.12 -0.02
N PRO A 113 15.50 -16.25 0.13
CA PRO A 113 15.43 -17.28 -0.89
C PRO A 113 14.87 -16.73 -2.22
N LYS A 114 15.28 -17.31 -3.35
CA LYS A 114 14.86 -16.83 -4.69
C LYS A 114 13.39 -17.12 -5.02
N ASP A 115 12.78 -18.03 -4.27
CA ASP A 115 11.44 -18.56 -4.48
C ASP A 115 10.37 -17.87 -3.62
N ILE A 116 10.78 -17.03 -2.65
CA ILE A 116 9.80 -16.26 -1.89
C ILE A 116 9.35 -15.03 -2.69
N THR A 117 8.04 -14.92 -2.92
CA THR A 117 7.46 -13.74 -3.58
C THR A 117 7.14 -12.63 -2.57
N SER A 118 6.90 -12.98 -1.30
CA SER A 118 6.71 -12.05 -0.19
C SER A 118 7.00 -12.71 1.15
N GLU A 119 7.44 -11.93 2.12
CA GLU A 119 7.60 -12.34 3.53
C GLU A 119 6.27 -12.35 4.30
N HIS A 120 5.20 -11.80 3.71
CA HIS A 120 3.92 -11.71 4.41
C HIS A 120 3.12 -13.02 4.28
N PRO A 121 2.45 -13.45 5.36
CA PRO A 121 1.62 -14.64 5.31
C PRO A 121 0.35 -14.41 4.48
N GLU A 122 -0.24 -15.48 3.93
CA GLU A 122 -1.48 -15.42 3.14
C GLU A 122 -2.60 -14.59 3.79
N ARG A 123 -2.70 -14.65 5.13
CA ARG A 123 -3.68 -13.89 5.91
C ARG A 123 -3.57 -12.38 5.73
N PHE A 124 -2.35 -11.86 5.56
CA PHE A 124 -2.12 -10.45 5.26
C PHE A 124 -2.73 -10.09 3.90
N PHE A 125 -2.41 -10.87 2.87
CA PHE A 125 -2.94 -10.65 1.52
C PHE A 125 -4.46 -10.77 1.45
N VAL A 126 -5.06 -11.70 2.17
CA VAL A 126 -6.52 -11.79 2.30
C VAL A 126 -7.13 -10.48 2.83
N ALA A 127 -6.52 -9.89 3.85
CA ALA A 127 -6.97 -8.61 4.40
C ALA A 127 -6.76 -7.45 3.41
N GLU A 128 -5.62 -7.42 2.71
CA GLU A 128 -5.35 -6.42 1.67
C GLU A 128 -6.32 -6.51 0.49
N ILE A 129 -6.65 -7.72 0.02
CA ILE A 129 -7.63 -7.92 -1.07
C ILE A 129 -9.01 -7.39 -0.65
N VAL A 130 -9.45 -7.69 0.58
CA VAL A 130 -10.72 -7.14 1.08
C VAL A 130 -10.65 -5.62 1.20
N ARG A 131 -9.54 -5.06 1.71
CA ARG A 131 -9.32 -3.61 1.80
C ARG A 131 -9.36 -2.94 0.43
N GLU A 132 -8.73 -3.53 -0.58
CA GLU A 132 -8.78 -3.04 -1.96
C GLU A 132 -10.23 -2.95 -2.46
N LYS A 133 -11.06 -3.99 -2.22
CA LYS A 133 -12.46 -3.97 -2.63
C LYS A 133 -13.27 -2.91 -1.87
N ILE A 134 -12.90 -2.59 -0.63
CA ILE A 134 -13.49 -1.44 0.09
C ILE A 134 -13.16 -0.14 -0.66
N PHE A 135 -11.91 0.08 -1.06
CA PHE A 135 -11.51 1.28 -1.82
C PHE A 135 -12.20 1.37 -3.19
N MET A 136 -12.41 0.24 -3.87
CA MET A 136 -13.10 0.23 -5.16
C MET A 136 -14.59 0.56 -5.03
N GLN A 137 -15.26 -0.03 -4.04
CA GLN A 137 -16.71 0.01 -3.92
C GLN A 137 -17.23 1.25 -3.18
N TYR A 138 -16.53 1.71 -2.15
CA TYR A 138 -16.97 2.83 -1.32
C TYR A 138 -16.26 4.13 -1.71
N ARG A 139 -16.78 5.26 -1.21
CA ARG A 139 -16.33 6.62 -1.52
C ARG A 139 -16.22 7.45 -0.25
N ASN A 140 -15.75 8.69 -0.41
CA ASN A 140 -15.59 9.67 0.66
C ASN A 140 -14.69 9.12 1.78
N GLU A 141 -15.08 9.27 3.04
CA GLU A 141 -14.29 8.92 4.22
C GLU A 141 -14.30 7.43 4.57
N VAL A 142 -15.25 6.66 4.04
CA VAL A 142 -15.47 5.25 4.44
C VAL A 142 -14.24 4.37 4.20
N PRO A 143 -13.60 4.38 3.01
CA PRO A 143 -12.39 3.57 2.79
C PRO A 143 -11.26 3.87 3.77
N TYR A 144 -11.09 5.14 4.15
CA TYR A 144 -10.04 5.62 5.03
C TYR A 144 -10.32 5.40 6.53
N ALA A 145 -11.55 4.97 6.87
CA ALA A 145 -11.97 4.69 8.24
C ALA A 145 -12.05 3.19 8.56
N CYS A 146 -11.71 2.33 7.60
CA CYS A 146 -11.76 0.87 7.73
C CYS A 146 -10.39 0.28 8.10
N GLN A 147 -10.37 -0.60 9.11
CA GLN A 147 -9.30 -1.56 9.31
C GLN A 147 -9.81 -2.96 8.96
N VAL A 148 -9.02 -3.73 8.22
CA VAL A 148 -9.37 -5.09 7.81
C VAL A 148 -8.41 -6.08 8.46
N ASN A 149 -8.97 -7.08 9.16
CA ASN A 149 -8.21 -8.12 9.85
C ASN A 149 -8.70 -9.50 9.40
N THR A 150 -7.79 -10.40 9.05
CA THR A 150 -8.12 -11.82 8.92
C THR A 150 -8.08 -12.43 10.32
N VAL A 151 -9.23 -12.84 10.86
CA VAL A 151 -9.36 -13.32 12.25
C VAL A 151 -9.24 -14.84 12.33
N SER A 152 -9.61 -15.55 11.26
CA SER A 152 -9.48 -16.99 11.18
C SER A 152 -9.20 -17.44 9.77
N TYR A 153 -8.28 -18.40 9.64
CA TYR A 153 -8.05 -19.15 8.41
C TYR A 153 -7.96 -20.63 8.80
N LYS A 154 -8.89 -21.45 8.29
CA LYS A 154 -8.94 -22.89 8.52
C LYS A 154 -8.93 -23.65 7.21
N SER A 155 -7.84 -24.34 6.95
CA SER A 155 -7.73 -25.24 5.79
C SER A 155 -8.61 -26.47 5.97
N ARG A 156 -9.43 -26.78 4.97
CA ARG A 156 -10.34 -27.95 4.98
C ARG A 156 -10.00 -28.85 3.79
N PRO A 157 -9.50 -30.09 4.00
CA PRO A 157 -9.05 -30.94 2.90
C PRO A 157 -10.11 -31.26 1.84
N ASN A 158 -11.35 -31.48 2.26
CA ASN A 158 -12.45 -31.91 1.38
C ASN A 158 -13.57 -30.87 1.27
N ALA A 159 -13.26 -29.60 1.56
CA ALA A 159 -14.22 -28.50 1.48
C ALA A 159 -13.50 -27.20 1.11
N LYS A 160 -14.28 -26.14 0.88
CA LYS A 160 -13.71 -24.79 0.73
C LYS A 160 -12.94 -24.42 1.98
N ASP A 161 -11.84 -23.70 1.94
CA ASP A 161 -11.23 -23.19 3.18
C ASP A 161 -12.17 -22.20 3.87
N PHE A 162 -12.13 -22.13 5.19
CA PHE A 162 -12.93 -21.15 5.94
C PHE A 162 -12.05 -19.97 6.31
N ILE A 163 -12.45 -18.78 5.85
CA ILE A 163 -11.75 -17.53 6.12
C ILE A 163 -12.75 -16.56 6.76
N GLN A 164 -12.41 -16.05 7.93
CA GLN A 164 -13.18 -15.02 8.62
C GLN A 164 -12.39 -13.72 8.62
N VAL A 165 -13.02 -12.67 8.10
CA VAL A 165 -12.46 -11.32 8.03
C VAL A 165 -13.33 -10.37 8.85
N GLU A 166 -12.68 -9.53 9.64
CA GLU A 166 -13.30 -8.44 10.39
C GLU A 166 -12.98 -7.11 9.71
N ILE A 167 -14.02 -6.31 9.43
CA ILE A 167 -13.89 -4.91 9.03
C ILE A 167 -14.27 -4.04 10.23
N VAL A 168 -13.30 -3.31 10.78
CA VAL A 168 -13.48 -2.38 11.88
C VAL A 168 -13.67 -0.97 11.34
N VAL A 169 -14.71 -0.29 11.79
CA VAL A 169 -14.99 1.12 11.50
C VAL A 169 -15.09 1.95 12.77
N GLU A 170 -14.99 3.27 12.66
CA GLU A 170 -15.06 4.17 13.82
C GLU A 170 -16.49 4.51 14.25
N LYS A 171 -17.43 4.56 13.31
CA LYS A 171 -18.79 5.04 13.56
C LYS A 171 -19.83 4.05 13.08
N ASN A 172 -20.97 4.01 13.78
CA ASN A 172 -22.10 3.17 13.37
C ASN A 172 -22.65 3.55 11.99
N SER A 173 -22.61 4.84 11.61
CA SER A 173 -22.99 5.29 10.27
C SER A 173 -22.15 4.62 9.17
N GLN A 174 -20.83 4.50 9.38
CA GLN A 174 -19.92 3.82 8.45
C GLN A 174 -20.25 2.33 8.34
N LYS A 175 -20.57 1.68 9.47
CA LYS A 175 -21.03 0.28 9.49
C LYS A 175 -22.30 0.09 8.67
N ILE A 176 -23.28 0.98 8.82
CA ILE A 176 -24.52 0.95 8.04
C ILE A 176 -24.24 1.10 6.55
N ILE A 177 -23.31 1.99 6.16
CA ILE A 177 -22.91 2.19 4.75
C ILE A 177 -22.25 0.92 4.19
N LEU A 178 -21.32 0.30 4.92
CA LEU A 178 -20.67 -0.95 4.52
C LEU A 178 -21.66 -2.10 4.35
N ILE A 179 -22.63 -2.23 5.26
CA ILE A 179 -23.67 -3.26 5.17
C ILE A 179 -24.58 -2.97 3.96
N GLY A 180 -25.01 -1.72 3.84
CA GLY A 180 -25.97 -1.27 2.85
C GLY A 180 -27.37 -1.83 3.09
N LYS A 181 -28.33 -1.39 2.27
CA LYS A 181 -29.73 -1.84 2.37
C LYS A 181 -29.81 -3.37 2.25
N GLU A 182 -30.39 -4.03 3.25
CA GLU A 182 -30.56 -5.49 3.30
C GLU A 182 -29.23 -6.28 3.14
N GLY A 183 -28.09 -5.69 3.50
CA GLY A 183 -26.79 -6.35 3.35
C GLY A 183 -26.27 -6.44 1.91
N LYS A 184 -26.93 -5.78 0.94
CA LYS A 184 -26.58 -5.89 -0.49
C LYS A 184 -25.17 -5.36 -0.80
N ALA A 185 -24.76 -4.27 -0.16
CA ALA A 185 -23.43 -3.70 -0.38
C ALA A 185 -22.34 -4.63 0.18
N LEU A 186 -22.52 -5.16 1.39
CA LEU A 186 -21.58 -6.11 1.98
C LEU A 186 -21.51 -7.41 1.18
N LYS A 187 -22.65 -7.89 0.64
CA LYS A 187 -22.67 -9.08 -0.22
C LYS A 187 -21.88 -8.87 -1.51
N LEU A 188 -21.98 -7.69 -2.12
CA LEU A 188 -21.20 -7.33 -3.32
C LEU A 188 -19.70 -7.32 -3.00
N LEU A 189 -19.33 -6.65 -1.90
CA LEU A 189 -17.94 -6.58 -1.42
C LEU A 189 -17.38 -7.99 -1.16
N ALA A 190 -18.10 -8.80 -0.39
CA ALA A 190 -17.70 -10.17 -0.05
C ALA A 190 -17.58 -11.06 -1.29
N THR A 191 -18.45 -10.88 -2.28
CA THR A 191 -18.41 -11.66 -3.52
C THR A 191 -17.17 -11.31 -4.34
N ALA A 192 -16.89 -10.00 -4.52
CA ALA A 192 -15.71 -9.54 -5.25
C ALA A 192 -14.41 -9.97 -4.55
N ALA A 193 -14.31 -9.75 -3.24
CA ALA A 193 -13.13 -10.14 -2.47
C ALA A 193 -12.91 -11.67 -2.49
N ARG A 194 -13.98 -12.47 -2.37
CA ARG A 194 -13.86 -13.93 -2.42
C ARG A 194 -13.30 -14.40 -3.76
N LEU A 195 -13.73 -13.84 -4.88
CA LEU A 195 -13.24 -14.25 -6.20
C LEU A 195 -11.73 -14.01 -6.33
N ASP A 196 -11.26 -12.84 -5.92
CA ASP A 196 -9.84 -12.49 -5.97
C ASP A 196 -9.01 -13.28 -4.95
N ILE A 197 -9.56 -13.59 -3.77
CA ILE A 197 -8.92 -14.48 -2.79
C ILE A 197 -8.80 -15.91 -3.35
N GLU A 198 -9.84 -16.42 -4.03
CA GLU A 198 -9.77 -17.76 -4.63
C GLU A 198 -8.74 -17.83 -5.75
N ASP A 199 -8.59 -16.77 -6.53
CA ASP A 199 -7.56 -16.64 -7.56
C ASP A 199 -6.17 -16.54 -6.91
N PHE A 200 -5.99 -15.68 -5.92
CA PHE A 200 -4.71 -15.54 -5.21
C PHE A 200 -4.25 -16.86 -4.56
N LEU A 201 -5.15 -17.56 -3.87
CA LEU A 201 -4.84 -18.82 -3.17
C LEU A 201 -4.88 -20.05 -4.09
N GLN A 202 -5.33 -19.88 -5.34
CA GLN A 202 -5.61 -20.98 -6.28
C GLN A 202 -6.49 -22.08 -5.66
N LYS A 203 -7.44 -21.69 -4.79
CA LYS A 203 -8.27 -22.61 -4.00
C LYS A 203 -9.63 -22.00 -3.67
N LYS A 204 -10.67 -22.84 -3.58
CA LYS A 204 -12.02 -22.37 -3.21
C LYS A 204 -12.13 -22.04 -1.72
N VAL A 205 -12.80 -20.92 -1.41
CA VAL A 205 -12.95 -20.44 -0.03
C VAL A 205 -14.40 -20.09 0.30
N PHE A 206 -14.75 -20.27 1.56
CA PHE A 206 -15.92 -19.69 2.21
C PHE A 206 -15.43 -18.46 2.98
N LEU A 207 -15.77 -17.28 2.48
CA LEU A 207 -15.40 -16.01 3.08
C LEU A 207 -16.56 -15.49 3.93
N GLU A 208 -16.33 -15.37 5.22
CA GLU A 208 -17.21 -14.69 6.16
C GLU A 208 -16.64 -13.29 6.46
N ILE A 209 -17.47 -12.26 6.33
CA ILE A 209 -17.09 -10.88 6.66
C ILE A 209 -18.01 -10.35 7.75
N GLU A 210 -17.42 -9.89 8.84
CA GLU A 210 -18.13 -9.23 9.93
C GLU A 210 -17.72 -7.75 10.01
N VAL A 211 -18.70 -6.84 10.17
CA VAL A 211 -18.44 -5.41 10.35
C VAL A 211 -18.64 -5.01 11.82
N LYS A 212 -17.59 -4.51 12.47
CA LYS A 212 -17.60 -4.06 13.88
C LYS A 212 -17.31 -2.58 14.00
N VAL A 213 -17.90 -1.96 15.01
CA VAL A 213 -17.61 -0.56 15.37
C VAL A 213 -16.63 -0.58 16.53
N LYS A 214 -15.48 0.08 16.35
CA LYS A 214 -14.57 0.44 17.45
C LYS A 214 -14.30 1.93 17.36
N GLU A 215 -14.92 2.67 18.27
CA GLU A 215 -14.78 4.12 18.31
C GLU A 215 -13.31 4.53 18.51
N ASN A 216 -12.89 5.54 17.74
CA ASN A 216 -11.55 6.14 17.83
C ASN A 216 -10.38 5.14 17.70
N TRP A 217 -10.56 4.02 16.99
CA TRP A 217 -9.49 3.03 16.84
C TRP A 217 -8.22 3.62 16.22
N ARG A 218 -8.33 4.63 15.33
CA ARG A 218 -7.20 5.34 14.73
C ARG A 218 -6.39 6.21 15.71
N GLN A 219 -6.92 6.44 16.92
CA GLN A 219 -6.24 7.16 18.00
C GLN A 219 -5.74 6.22 19.11
N ASN A 220 -6.20 4.98 19.13
CA ASN A 220 -5.87 4.03 20.18
C ASN A 220 -4.55 3.32 19.84
N GLU A 221 -3.45 3.73 20.48
CA GLU A 221 -2.12 3.18 20.23
C GLU A 221 -2.03 1.65 20.43
N GLY A 222 -2.76 1.10 21.41
CA GLY A 222 -2.80 -0.35 21.65
C GLY A 222 -3.42 -1.10 20.48
N LEU A 223 -4.55 -0.61 19.95
CA LEU A 223 -5.18 -1.17 18.76
C LEU A 223 -4.31 -0.99 17.51
N LEU A 224 -3.67 0.18 17.35
CA LEU A 224 -2.79 0.42 16.20
C LEU A 224 -1.59 -0.55 16.19
N LYS A 225 -0.96 -0.78 17.34
CA LYS A 225 0.11 -1.79 17.46
C LYS A 225 -0.40 -3.20 17.15
N HIS A 226 -1.57 -3.55 17.68
CA HIS A 226 -2.21 -4.84 17.43
C HIS A 226 -2.57 -5.07 15.95
N TYR A 227 -2.94 -4.02 15.23
CA TYR A 227 -3.21 -4.08 13.79
C TYR A 227 -1.95 -4.00 12.91
N GLY A 228 -0.76 -3.99 13.51
CA GLY A 228 0.51 -4.03 12.80
C GLY A 228 1.08 -2.67 12.39
N TYR A 229 0.45 -1.55 12.78
CA TYR A 229 0.98 -0.21 12.48
C TYR A 229 2.22 0.15 13.29
N GLY A 230 2.60 -0.66 14.29
CA GLY A 230 3.78 -0.45 15.12
C GLY A 230 5.12 -0.85 14.50
N GLY A 231 5.15 -1.23 13.22
CA GLY A 231 6.37 -1.66 12.50
C GLY A 231 6.62 -3.17 12.54
N GLN A 232 5.74 -3.94 13.17
CA GLN A 232 5.70 -5.39 13.10
C GLN A 232 4.38 -5.82 12.48
N ILE A 233 4.43 -6.49 11.34
CA ILE A 233 3.23 -7.04 10.71
C ILE A 233 2.78 -8.23 11.56
N GLN A 234 1.68 -8.03 12.29
CA GLN A 234 1.04 -9.11 13.03
C GLN A 234 0.04 -9.80 12.13
N ALA A 235 0.30 -11.07 11.82
CA ALA A 235 -0.72 -11.93 11.27
C ALA A 235 -1.68 -12.30 12.39
N LEU A 236 -2.85 -11.65 12.43
CA LEU A 236 -3.95 -12.07 13.30
C LEU A 236 -4.53 -13.41 12.81
#